data_AF-A0A8C5LEU5-F1
#
_entry.id   AF-A0A8C5LEU5-F1
#
_cell.length_a   1.000
_cell.length_b   1.000
_cell.length_c   1.000
_cell.angle_alpha   90.00
_cell.angle_beta   90.00
_cell.angle_gamma   90.00
#
_symmetry.space_group_name_H-M   'P 1'
#
loop_
_entity.id
_entity.type
_entity.pdbx_description
1 polymer ?
#
loop_
_entity_poly.entity_id
_entity_poly.type
_entity_poly.pdbx_seq_one_letter_code
_entity_poly.pdbx_strand_id
1 'polypeptide(L)'
;MATKRLARQLGLIRRKSIIPANGNLGTRKSKQAYDYLIVIDFESTCWNDGKRHNSPEIIEFPAVLLSTSTGEIECEFHTYVQPQEHPVLSEFCMELTGIKVQVDEGVPLKICLSQFCKWISKIQQQKKIIFASEVTEPTSEVKLCAFVTWSGLDDSRNTALLAWKMIRDGCLMKITRSSNKGTGVCKYIGKFSG
;
A
#
# COMPACT_ATOMS: atom_id res chain seq x y z
N MET A 1 12.35 22.43 -19.17
CA MET A 1 11.73 23.78 -19.32
C MET A 1 10.30 23.76 -19.86
N ALA A 2 9.92 22.83 -20.76
CA ALA A 2 8.59 22.79 -21.38
C ALA A 2 7.42 22.44 -20.43
N THR A 3 7.62 21.49 -19.52
CA THR A 3 6.56 20.92 -18.65
C THR A 3 5.98 21.94 -17.67
N LYS A 4 6.82 22.84 -17.14
CA LYS A 4 6.42 23.87 -16.17
C LYS A 4 5.54 24.95 -16.80
N ARG A 5 5.71 25.20 -18.10
CA ARG A 5 4.94 26.20 -18.85
C ARG A 5 3.56 25.64 -19.24
N LEU A 6 3.51 24.37 -19.66
CA LEU A 6 2.26 23.67 -19.94
C LEU A 6 1.38 23.54 -18.68
N ALA A 7 1.97 23.17 -17.54
CA ALA A 7 1.26 23.07 -16.27
C ALA A 7 0.67 24.40 -15.77
N ARG A 8 1.24 25.54 -16.18
CA ARG A 8 0.65 26.87 -15.90
C ARG A 8 -0.51 27.21 -16.83
N GLN A 9 -0.44 26.89 -18.11
CA GLN A 9 -1.55 27.10 -19.05
C GLN A 9 -2.75 26.23 -18.72
N LEU A 10 -2.52 25.01 -18.21
CA LEU A 10 -3.56 24.06 -17.82
C LEU A 10 -4.15 24.33 -16.42
N GLY A 11 -3.74 25.41 -15.74
CA GLY A 11 -4.28 25.75 -14.41
C GLY A 11 -3.88 24.79 -13.29
N LEU A 12 -2.99 23.83 -13.55
CA LEU A 12 -2.54 22.81 -12.59
C LEU A 12 -1.61 23.38 -11.50
N ILE A 13 -1.08 24.59 -11.70
CA ILE A 13 -0.21 25.28 -10.74
C ILE A 13 -0.88 26.61 -10.34
N ARG A 14 -1.56 26.64 -9.18
CA ARG A 14 -1.96 27.89 -8.54
C ARG A 14 -0.75 28.54 -7.86
N ARG A 15 -0.49 29.80 -8.19
CA ARG A 15 0.53 30.65 -7.55
C ARG A 15 0.15 30.76 -6.07
N LYS A 16 0.94 30.16 -5.15
CA LYS A 16 0.80 30.46 -3.72
C LYS A 16 1.03 31.96 -3.56
N SER A 17 -0.02 32.68 -3.17
CA SER A 17 0.08 34.05 -2.70
C SER A 17 1.07 34.06 -1.53
N ILE A 18 2.21 34.74 -1.69
CA ILE A 18 3.16 34.96 -0.60
C ILE A 18 2.57 36.12 0.22
N ILE A 19 1.77 35.77 1.22
CA ILE A 19 1.50 36.67 2.35
C ILE A 19 2.69 36.50 3.30
N PRO A 20 3.40 37.57 3.70
CA PRO A 20 4.48 37.46 4.67
C PRO A 20 3.86 37.16 6.03
N ALA A 21 3.81 35.89 6.41
CA ALA A 21 3.33 35.45 7.71
C ALA A 21 4.45 35.60 8.74
N ASN A 22 4.51 36.77 9.38
CA ASN A 22 5.13 36.88 10.69
C ASN A 22 4.18 36.20 11.69
N GLY A 23 4.50 34.96 12.09
CA GLY A 23 3.69 34.20 13.03
C GLY A 23 4.11 32.74 13.06
N ASN A 24 4.58 32.27 14.23
CA ASN A 24 4.76 30.87 14.58
C ASN A 24 3.44 30.10 14.42
N LEU A 25 3.08 29.70 13.20
CA LEU A 25 2.02 28.74 12.98
C LEU A 25 2.66 27.36 13.00
N GLY A 26 2.93 26.86 14.20
CA GLY A 26 3.17 25.43 14.39
C GLY A 26 2.02 24.70 13.70
N THR A 27 2.32 24.00 12.61
CA THR A 27 1.35 23.18 11.91
C THR A 27 0.78 22.22 12.94
N ARG A 28 -0.45 22.45 13.40
CA ARG A 28 -1.22 21.46 14.17
C ARG A 28 -1.32 20.24 13.26
N LYS A 29 -0.40 19.30 13.41
CA LYS A 29 -0.44 18.02 12.70
C LYS A 29 -1.77 17.39 13.07
N SER A 30 -2.68 17.33 12.11
CA SER A 30 -3.92 16.58 12.28
C SER A 30 -3.54 15.13 12.53
N LYS A 31 -3.90 14.61 13.71
CA LYS A 31 -3.56 13.23 14.09
C LYS A 31 -4.24 12.27 13.12
N GLN A 32 -3.49 11.31 12.59
CA GLN A 32 -4.06 10.26 11.74
C GLN A 32 -5.00 9.38 12.57
N ALA A 33 -6.06 8.88 11.93
CA ALA A 33 -7.00 7.95 12.56
C ALA A 33 -6.41 6.54 12.74
N TYR A 34 -5.42 6.18 11.93
CA TYR A 34 -4.69 4.91 11.99
C TYR A 34 -3.28 5.18 12.48
N ASP A 35 -2.84 4.43 13.48
CA ASP A 35 -1.46 4.48 14.00
C ASP A 35 -0.50 3.75 13.06
N TYR A 36 -0.99 2.71 12.36
CA TYR A 36 -0.22 1.96 11.38
C TYR A 36 -0.98 1.74 10.07
N LEU A 37 -0.20 1.55 9.01
CA LEU A 37 -0.67 1.13 7.70
C LEU A 37 0.11 -0.12 7.28
N ILE A 38 -0.59 -1.15 6.81
CA ILE A 38 0.04 -2.28 6.12
C ILE A 38 -0.09 -2.04 4.63
N VAL A 39 1.02 -1.72 3.98
CA VAL A 39 1.07 -1.46 2.55
C VAL A 39 1.41 -2.75 1.83
N ILE A 40 0.57 -3.16 0.89
CA ILE A 40 0.72 -4.39 0.09
C ILE A 40 0.68 -3.99 -1.38
N ASP A 41 1.55 -4.61 -2.18
CA ASP A 41 1.58 -4.43 -3.62
C ASP A 41 1.90 -5.76 -4.31
N PHE A 42 0.93 -6.40 -4.95
CA PHE A 42 1.13 -7.73 -5.53
C PHE A 42 1.69 -7.62 -6.94
N GLU A 43 2.74 -8.40 -7.22
CA GLU A 43 3.06 -8.73 -8.60
C GLU A 43 2.25 -9.95 -9.05
N SER A 44 1.85 -9.95 -10.31
CA SER A 44 1.06 -11.04 -10.90
C SER A 44 1.54 -11.42 -12.28
N THR A 45 1.22 -12.65 -12.69
CA THR A 45 1.44 -13.11 -14.07
C THR A 45 0.74 -12.17 -15.05
N CYS A 46 1.46 -11.73 -16.09
CA CYS A 46 0.91 -10.89 -17.15
C CYS A 46 1.41 -11.32 -18.53
N TRP A 47 0.69 -10.89 -19.57
CA TRP A 47 0.97 -11.24 -20.96
C TRP A 47 0.73 -10.03 -21.86
N ASN A 48 1.49 -9.94 -22.97
CA ASN A 48 1.32 -8.91 -24.00
C ASN A 48 1.08 -9.56 -25.38
N ASP A 49 0.16 -10.51 -25.44
CA ASP A 49 -0.21 -11.24 -26.66
C ASP A 49 -1.59 -10.84 -27.21
N GLY A 50 -2.20 -9.80 -26.64
CA GLY A 50 -3.53 -9.31 -27.00
C GLY A 50 -4.67 -10.28 -26.63
N LYS A 51 -4.39 -11.40 -25.96
CA LYS A 51 -5.40 -12.36 -25.52
C LYS A 51 -5.92 -12.01 -24.14
N ARG A 52 -7.17 -12.37 -23.88
CA ARG A 52 -7.74 -12.32 -22.53
C ARG A 52 -7.32 -13.57 -21.77
N HIS A 53 -6.34 -13.40 -20.90
CA HIS A 53 -6.03 -14.41 -19.88
C HIS A 53 -6.98 -14.18 -18.70
N ASN A 54 -7.79 -15.18 -18.37
CA ASN A 54 -8.91 -15.00 -17.45
C ASN A 54 -8.52 -15.11 -15.96
N SER A 55 -7.25 -15.43 -15.65
CA SER A 55 -6.81 -15.73 -14.29
C SER A 55 -5.35 -15.33 -14.07
N PRO A 56 -5.04 -14.05 -13.80
CA PRO A 56 -3.71 -13.68 -13.31
C PRO A 56 -3.47 -14.28 -11.92
N GLU A 57 -2.28 -14.85 -11.71
CA GLU A 57 -1.85 -15.43 -10.43
C GLU A 57 -0.83 -14.52 -9.75
N ILE A 58 -0.84 -14.45 -8.42
CA ILE A 58 0.16 -13.71 -7.64
C ILE A 58 1.51 -14.43 -7.77
N ILE A 59 2.57 -13.68 -8.06
CA ILE A 59 3.95 -14.18 -8.18
C ILE A 59 4.91 -13.53 -7.18
N GLU A 60 4.54 -12.39 -6.60
CA GLU A 60 5.25 -11.75 -5.50
C GLU A 60 4.27 -11.18 -4.48
N PHE A 61 4.57 -11.36 -3.19
CA PHE A 61 3.76 -10.88 -2.08
C PHE A 61 4.62 -10.04 -1.11
N PRO A 62 4.93 -8.77 -1.46
CA PRO A 62 5.54 -7.83 -0.54
C PRO A 62 4.48 -7.11 0.31
N ALA A 63 4.77 -6.93 1.58
CA ALA A 63 3.97 -6.13 2.50
C ALA A 63 4.86 -5.45 3.55
N VAL A 64 4.58 -4.19 3.87
CA VAL A 64 5.32 -3.42 4.88
C VAL A 64 4.40 -2.78 5.90
N LEU A 65 4.84 -2.71 7.17
CA LEU A 65 4.15 -2.01 8.24
C LEU A 65 4.75 -0.60 8.40
N LEU A 66 3.97 0.42 8.10
CA LEU A 66 4.34 1.84 8.22
C LEU A 66 3.72 2.45 9.48
N SER A 67 4.54 3.09 10.32
CA SER A 67 4.07 3.93 11.43
C SER A 67 3.66 5.31 10.93
N THR A 68 2.42 5.72 11.18
CA THR A 68 1.93 7.05 10.75
C THR A 68 2.41 8.18 11.66
N SER A 69 3.01 7.83 12.81
CA SER A 69 3.57 8.80 13.76
C SER A 69 5.01 9.18 13.42
N THR A 70 5.83 8.20 13.00
CA THR A 70 7.25 8.37 12.69
C THR A 70 7.55 8.40 11.20
N GLY A 71 6.73 7.73 10.39
CA GLY A 71 6.99 7.50 8.96
C GLY A 71 7.95 6.35 8.69
N GLU A 72 8.31 5.57 9.72
CA GLU A 72 9.24 4.45 9.59
C GLU A 72 8.52 3.18 9.16
N ILE A 73 9.20 2.41 8.29
CA ILE A 73 8.82 1.02 8.01
C ILE A 73 9.39 0.15 9.13
N GLU A 74 8.52 -0.38 9.97
CA GLU A 74 8.94 -1.07 11.20
C GLU A 74 9.15 -2.58 10.97
N CYS A 75 8.47 -3.16 9.99
CA CYS A 75 8.71 -4.53 9.56
C CYS A 75 8.18 -4.77 8.15
N GLU A 76 8.60 -5.91 7.58
CA GLU A 76 8.29 -6.34 6.23
C GLU A 76 7.95 -7.83 6.22
N PHE A 77 7.13 -8.20 5.25
CA PHE A 77 6.91 -9.55 4.76
C PHE A 77 7.19 -9.54 3.26
N HIS A 78 7.95 -10.52 2.77
CA HIS A 78 8.27 -10.66 1.36
C HIS A 78 8.41 -12.14 1.03
N THR A 79 7.63 -12.60 0.05
CA THR A 79 7.64 -13.99 -0.41
C THR A 79 7.34 -14.04 -1.90
N TYR A 80 8.13 -14.81 -2.65
CA TYR A 80 7.80 -15.20 -4.01
C TYR A 80 6.80 -16.35 -4.03
N VAL A 81 5.84 -16.29 -4.94
CA VAL A 81 4.74 -17.24 -5.05
C VAL A 81 4.86 -17.98 -6.38
N GLN A 82 4.81 -19.31 -6.33
CA GLN A 82 4.85 -20.12 -7.55
C GLN A 82 3.42 -20.26 -8.12
N PRO A 83 3.15 -19.74 -9.35
CA PRO A 83 1.86 -19.94 -10.02
C PRO A 83 1.65 -21.42 -10.32
N GLN A 84 0.42 -21.90 -10.16
CA GLN A 84 0.07 -23.31 -10.32
C GLN A 84 -0.69 -23.57 -11.63
N GLU A 85 -1.46 -22.59 -12.12
CA GLU A 85 -2.20 -22.71 -13.38
C GLU A 85 -1.32 -22.35 -14.58
N HIS A 86 -0.50 -21.31 -14.45
CA HIS A 86 0.48 -20.86 -15.45
C HIS A 86 1.91 -20.77 -14.87
N PRO A 87 2.58 -21.92 -14.59
CA PRO A 87 3.90 -21.95 -13.96
C PRO A 87 5.00 -21.23 -14.73
N VAL A 88 4.90 -21.19 -16.07
CA VAL A 88 5.89 -20.56 -16.93
C VAL A 88 5.50 -19.11 -17.20
N LEU A 89 6.30 -18.18 -16.68
CA LEU A 89 6.09 -16.74 -16.90
C LEU A 89 6.35 -16.35 -18.35
N SER A 90 5.56 -15.39 -18.85
CA SER A 90 5.81 -14.80 -20.17
C SER A 90 7.07 -13.93 -20.14
N GLU A 91 7.74 -13.77 -21.28
CA GLU A 91 8.90 -12.87 -21.40
C GLU A 91 8.54 -11.43 -21.00
N PHE A 92 7.37 -10.96 -21.42
CA PHE A 92 6.83 -9.67 -21.01
C PHE A 92 6.72 -9.52 -19.48
N CYS A 93 6.24 -10.55 -18.79
CA CYS A 93 6.12 -10.54 -17.33
C CYS A 93 7.48 -10.49 -16.65
N MET A 94 8.45 -11.27 -17.14
CA MET A 94 9.82 -11.27 -16.63
C MET A 94 10.53 -9.94 -16.87
N GLU A 95 10.28 -9.28 -18.01
CA GLU A 95 10.83 -7.95 -18.32
C GLU A 95 10.23 -6.85 -17.45
N LEU A 96 8.91 -6.89 -17.24
CA LEU A 96 8.19 -5.87 -16.48
C LEU A 96 8.51 -5.94 -14.98
N THR A 97 8.56 -7.15 -14.42
CA THR A 97 8.76 -7.37 -12.98
C THR A 97 10.24 -7.55 -12.61
N GLY A 98 11.09 -7.93 -13.56
CA GLY A 98 12.48 -8.31 -13.31
C GLY A 98 12.64 -9.70 -12.64
N ILE A 99 11.55 -10.41 -12.41
CA ILE A 99 11.53 -11.71 -11.73
C ILE A 99 11.73 -12.82 -12.75
N LYS A 100 12.76 -13.66 -12.56
CA LYS A 100 13.04 -14.81 -13.45
C LYS A 100 13.10 -16.13 -12.69
N VAL A 101 14.14 -16.32 -11.87
CA VAL A 101 14.43 -17.60 -11.21
C VAL A 101 13.66 -17.75 -9.88
N GLN A 102 13.30 -16.63 -9.26
CA GLN A 102 12.76 -16.62 -7.89
C GLN A 102 11.34 -17.20 -7.79
N VAL A 103 10.60 -17.30 -8.90
CA VAL A 103 9.24 -17.84 -8.92
C VAL A 103 9.23 -19.36 -8.98
N ASP A 104 10.24 -19.98 -9.60
CA ASP A 104 10.39 -21.44 -9.61
C ASP A 104 10.67 -22.01 -8.21
N GLU A 105 11.39 -21.24 -7.39
CA GLU A 105 11.66 -21.54 -5.97
C GLU A 105 10.59 -20.99 -5.02
N GLY A 106 9.56 -20.34 -5.56
CA GLY A 106 8.47 -19.76 -4.79
C GLY A 106 7.63 -20.81 -4.06
N VAL A 107 6.91 -20.37 -3.02
CA VAL A 107 5.97 -21.26 -2.32
C VAL A 107 4.59 -21.19 -2.98
N PRO A 108 3.76 -22.25 -2.92
CA PRO A 108 2.37 -22.16 -3.36
C PRO A 108 1.59 -21.07 -2.60
N LEU A 109 0.65 -20.41 -3.27
CA LEU A 109 -0.11 -19.28 -2.70
C LEU A 109 -0.72 -19.58 -1.32
N LYS A 110 -1.23 -20.80 -1.12
CA LYS A 110 -1.78 -21.23 0.17
C LYS A 110 -0.76 -21.17 1.32
N ILE A 111 0.48 -21.53 1.04
CA ILE A 111 1.58 -21.48 2.02
C ILE A 111 1.98 -20.02 2.26
N CYS A 112 2.08 -19.21 1.21
CA CYS A 112 2.34 -17.77 1.34
C CYS A 112 1.30 -17.09 2.24
N LEU A 113 0.01 -17.36 2.02
CA LEU A 113 -1.08 -16.82 2.85
C LEU A 113 -0.97 -17.27 4.32
N SER A 114 -0.59 -18.53 4.56
CA SER A 114 -0.35 -19.03 5.93
C SER A 114 0.80 -18.29 6.62
N GLN A 115 1.90 -18.05 5.90
CA GLN A 115 3.04 -17.27 6.41
C GLN A 115 2.64 -15.82 6.67
N PHE A 116 1.88 -15.20 5.77
CA PHE A 116 1.36 -13.84 5.92
C PHE A 116 0.45 -13.72 7.15
N CYS A 117 -0.48 -14.66 7.35
CA CYS A 117 -1.33 -14.67 8.56
C CYS A 117 -0.50 -14.76 9.84
N LYS A 118 0.55 -15.59 9.87
CA LYS A 118 1.48 -15.67 11.03
C LYS A 118 2.20 -14.33 11.27
N TRP A 119 2.63 -13.68 10.20
CA TRP A 119 3.24 -12.35 10.27
C TRP A 119 2.25 -11.32 10.84
N ILE A 120 0.99 -11.31 10.37
CA ILE A 120 -0.08 -10.47 10.91
C ILE A 120 -0.31 -10.72 12.41
N SER A 121 -0.43 -11.97 12.84
CA SER A 121 -0.62 -12.29 14.25
C SER A 121 0.55 -11.81 15.13
N LYS A 122 1.78 -11.93 14.62
CA LYS A 122 2.98 -11.43 15.31
C LYS A 122 2.94 -9.91 15.49
N ILE A 123 2.62 -9.15 14.44
CA ILE A 123 2.55 -7.69 14.54
C ILE A 123 1.40 -7.24 15.44
N GLN A 124 0.25 -7.92 15.42
CA GLN A 124 -0.89 -7.61 16.30
C GLN A 124 -0.50 -7.72 17.77
N GLN A 125 0.19 -8.80 18.15
CA GLN A 125 0.66 -9.01 19.52
C GLN A 125 1.71 -7.98 19.93
N GLN A 126 2.72 -7.74 19.08
CA GLN A 126 3.84 -6.87 19.41
C GLN A 126 3.47 -5.38 19.46
N LYS A 127 2.54 -4.96 18.60
CA LYS A 127 2.18 -3.54 18.43
C LYS A 127 0.81 -3.19 19.01
N LYS A 128 0.07 -4.18 19.57
CA LYS A 128 -1.30 -4.04 20.08
C LYS A 128 -2.25 -3.46 19.02
N ILE A 129 -2.16 -4.00 17.80
CA ILE A 129 -2.91 -3.53 16.64
C ILE A 129 -4.28 -4.19 16.55
N ILE A 130 -5.32 -3.40 16.30
CA ILE A 130 -6.63 -3.88 15.86
C ILE A 130 -6.92 -3.36 14.46
N PHE A 131 -7.47 -4.22 13.61
CA PHE A 131 -7.95 -3.83 12.29
C PHE A 131 -9.34 -3.23 12.43
N ALA A 132 -9.58 -2.11 11.76
CA ALA A 132 -10.79 -1.31 11.95
C ALA A 132 -12.13 -2.00 11.56
N SER A 133 -12.13 -3.31 11.26
CA SER A 133 -13.36 -4.09 11.00
C SER A 133 -14.01 -4.59 12.31
N GLU A 134 -13.29 -4.51 13.43
CA GLU A 134 -13.65 -5.16 14.70
C GLU A 134 -14.10 -4.17 15.80
N VAL A 135 -14.45 -2.92 15.44
CA VAL A 135 -14.58 -1.87 16.45
C VAL A 135 -15.95 -1.87 17.14
N THR A 136 -15.94 -2.27 18.41
CA THR A 136 -16.61 -1.57 19.52
C THR A 136 -15.56 -0.67 20.18
N GLU A 137 -15.72 0.66 20.12
CA GLU A 137 -14.98 1.74 20.83
C GLU A 137 -13.49 1.46 21.21
N PRO A 138 -12.50 2.08 20.54
CA PRO A 138 -11.08 1.89 20.87
C PRO A 138 -10.75 2.43 22.28
N THR A 139 -10.24 1.58 23.17
CA THR A 139 -9.62 2.02 24.43
C THR A 139 -8.25 2.65 24.15
N SER A 140 -7.73 3.45 25.07
CA SER A 140 -6.46 4.21 24.93
C SER A 140 -5.21 3.35 24.69
N GLU A 141 -5.28 2.03 24.89
CA GLU A 141 -4.15 1.12 24.71
C GLU A 141 -4.05 0.47 23.31
N VAL A 142 -5.11 0.57 22.51
CA VAL A 142 -5.21 -0.13 21.22
C VAL A 142 -4.82 0.79 20.07
N LYS A 143 -4.01 0.27 19.14
CA LYS A 143 -3.59 1.00 17.94
C LYS A 143 -4.38 0.55 16.72
N LEU A 144 -4.93 1.50 15.96
CA LEU A 144 -5.70 1.18 14.75
C LEU A 144 -4.78 0.96 13.56
N CYS A 145 -5.06 -0.08 12.78
CA CYS A 145 -4.36 -0.35 11.53
C CYS A 145 -5.32 -0.56 10.36
N ALA A 146 -4.89 -0.13 9.18
CA ALA A 146 -5.56 -0.35 7.92
C ALA A 146 -4.60 -0.94 6.90
N PHE A 147 -5.14 -1.71 5.95
CA PHE A 147 -4.41 -2.11 4.75
C PHE A 147 -4.43 -0.97 3.73
N VAL A 148 -3.38 -0.90 2.92
CA VAL A 148 -3.20 0.04 1.82
C VAL A 148 -2.66 -0.72 0.64
N THR A 149 -3.26 -0.51 -0.52
CA THR A 149 -2.73 -0.99 -1.80
C THR A 149 -2.81 0.15 -2.78
N TRP A 150 -1.91 0.15 -3.77
CA TRP A 150 -1.91 1.13 -4.83
C TRP A 150 -2.11 0.44 -6.17
N SER A 151 -2.74 1.14 -7.10
CA SER A 151 -2.81 0.71 -8.50
C SER A 151 -1.69 1.43 -9.25
N GLY A 152 -0.51 0.82 -9.34
CA GLY A 152 0.65 1.41 -10.00
C GLY A 152 1.82 0.43 -10.10
N LEU A 153 2.94 0.91 -10.64
CA LEU A 153 4.19 0.15 -10.81
C LEU A 153 5.11 0.29 -9.57
N ASP A 154 4.60 0.87 -8.49
CA ASP A 154 5.42 1.27 -7.35
C ASP A 154 5.31 0.24 -6.22
N ASP A 155 6.43 -0.41 -5.90
CA ASP A 155 6.50 -1.41 -4.84
C ASP A 155 5.92 -0.94 -3.48
N SER A 156 5.67 -1.90 -2.57
CA SER A 156 5.10 -1.61 -1.26
C SER A 156 5.89 -0.58 -0.42
N ARG A 157 7.22 -0.49 -0.57
CA ARG A 157 8.05 0.49 0.14
C ARG A 157 7.85 1.89 -0.44
N ASN A 158 7.91 2.03 -1.76
CA ASN A 158 7.70 3.30 -2.44
C ASN A 158 6.29 3.82 -2.18
N THR A 159 5.29 2.94 -2.21
CA THR A 159 3.91 3.26 -1.83
C THR A 159 3.82 3.72 -0.36
N ALA A 160 4.55 3.07 0.57
CA ALA A 160 4.61 3.51 1.97
C ALA A 160 5.26 4.90 2.13
N LEU A 161 6.35 5.16 1.41
CA LEU A 161 7.02 6.46 1.42
C LEU A 161 6.13 7.58 0.84
N LEU A 162 5.39 7.27 -0.22
CA LEU A 162 4.41 8.19 -0.79
C LEU A 162 3.28 8.47 0.20
N ALA A 163 2.71 7.44 0.82
CA ALA A 163 1.69 7.58 1.86
C ALA A 163 2.18 8.47 3.01
N TRP A 164 3.42 8.26 3.47
CA TRP A 164 4.04 9.11 4.48
C TRP A 164 4.21 10.56 4.02
N LYS A 165 4.64 10.80 2.79
CA LYS A 165 4.75 12.15 2.23
C LYS A 165 3.40 12.88 2.25
N MET A 166 2.33 12.19 1.89
CA MET A 166 0.97 12.72 1.91
C MET A 166 0.53 13.05 3.34
N ILE A 167 0.79 12.17 4.32
CA ILE A 167 0.52 12.42 5.74
C ILE A 167 1.26 13.67 6.21
N ARG A 168 2.54 13.81 5.87
CA ARG A 168 3.34 15.00 6.20
C ARG A 168 2.80 16.28 5.60
N ASP A 169 2.20 16.19 4.41
CA ASP A 169 1.57 17.32 3.72
C ASP A 169 0.15 17.64 4.26
N GLY A 170 -0.31 16.91 5.28
CA GLY A 170 -1.57 17.16 5.99
C GLY A 170 -2.75 16.31 5.50
N CYS A 171 -2.53 15.35 4.60
CA CYS A 171 -3.58 14.43 4.18
C CYS A 171 -3.95 13.48 5.33
N LEU A 172 -5.25 13.36 5.61
CA LEU A 172 -5.79 12.35 6.52
C LEU A 172 -6.16 11.09 5.74
N MET A 173 -5.54 9.97 6.10
CA MET A 173 -5.81 8.67 5.47
C MET A 173 -7.18 8.16 5.93
N LYS A 174 -8.02 7.78 4.95
CA LYS A 174 -9.36 7.24 5.16
C LYS A 174 -9.55 6.00 4.30
N ILE A 175 -10.31 5.03 4.81
CA ILE A 175 -10.74 3.88 4.01
C ILE A 175 -11.66 4.37 2.89
N THR A 176 -11.34 4.04 1.64
CA THR A 176 -12.14 4.43 0.47
C THR A 176 -12.92 3.26 -0.13
N ARG A 177 -12.59 2.01 0.21
CA ARG A 177 -13.44 0.83 -0.05
C ARG A 177 -13.40 -0.14 1.13
N SER A 178 -14.58 -0.66 1.47
CA SER A 178 -14.78 -1.75 2.45
C SER A 178 -15.66 -2.83 1.81
N SER A 179 -15.34 -4.09 2.04
CA SER A 179 -16.22 -5.22 1.69
C SER A 179 -16.63 -5.92 2.99
N ASN A 180 -17.93 -5.98 3.27
CA ASN A 180 -18.49 -6.56 4.51
C ASN A 180 -18.85 -8.06 4.39
N LYS A 181 -18.25 -8.81 3.46
CA LYS A 181 -18.51 -10.26 3.36
C LYS A 181 -17.44 -11.02 4.14
N GLY A 182 -17.92 -11.94 4.99
CA GLY A 182 -17.21 -12.56 6.12
C GLY A 182 -15.79 -13.07 5.85
N THR A 183 -15.03 -13.12 6.94
CA THR A 183 -13.66 -13.65 7.08
C THR A 183 -12.59 -12.92 6.25
N GLY A 184 -11.95 -11.92 6.86
CA GLY A 184 -10.72 -11.28 6.36
C GLY A 184 -10.97 -10.11 5.40
N VAL A 185 -10.99 -8.88 5.92
CA VAL A 185 -11.20 -7.69 5.08
C VAL A 185 -9.86 -7.01 4.77
N CYS A 186 -9.43 -7.11 3.51
CA CYS A 186 -8.46 -6.19 2.92
C CYS A 186 -9.16 -4.84 2.67
N LYS A 187 -8.66 -3.78 3.30
CA LYS A 187 -9.20 -2.42 3.25
C LYS A 187 -8.38 -1.62 2.26
N TYR A 188 -9.04 -0.86 1.37
CA TYR A 188 -8.36 -0.11 0.32
C TYR A 188 -8.35 1.38 0.65
N ILE A 189 -7.21 2.05 0.43
CA ILE A 189 -7.07 3.51 0.44
C ILE A 189 -6.68 3.93 -0.98
N GLY A 190 -7.59 4.57 -1.71
CA GLY A 190 -7.37 4.94 -3.10
C GLY A 190 -8.55 5.66 -3.76
N LYS A 191 -8.88 6.87 -3.29
CA LYS A 191 -9.29 8.00 -4.14
C LYS A 191 -9.29 9.31 -3.34
N PHE A 192 -8.52 10.30 -3.80
CA PHE A 192 -8.60 11.67 -3.33
C PHE A 192 -9.52 12.46 -4.27
N SER A 193 -10.60 13.01 -3.74
CA SER A 193 -11.28 14.15 -4.35
C SER A 193 -10.42 15.38 -4.11
N GLY A 194 -9.89 15.95 -5.20
CA GLY A 194 -9.29 17.28 -5.19
C GLY A 194 -10.32 18.38 -4.95
#